data_AF-A0A928C055-F1
#
_entry.id   AF-A0A928C055-F1
#
_cell.length_a   1.000
_cell.length_b   1.000
_cell.length_c   1.000
_cell.angle_alpha   90.00
_cell.angle_beta   90.00
_cell.angle_gamma   90.00
#
_symmetry.space_group_name_H-M   'P 1'
#
loop_
_entity.id
_entity.type
_entity.pdbx_description
1 polymer ?
#
loop_
_entity_poly.entity_id
_entity_poly.type
_entity_poly.pdbx_seq_one_letter_code
_entity_poly.pdbx_strand_id
1 'polypeptide(L)'
;MKFKSIILLIIALISVKTIAQNKVEIYKGGELIYSEYISEIDSIKLKRSINGHAYVDLGLSVKWATCNVGATSPEEVGEYFAWGETVSKSWYDWTTYKLCGGSRETMNKYCSKSSFGTIDDKTQLDLEDDAARINWGGSWRMPTKEEQDELRKTNNCEWFLQTINGVSGYIVKSKKNGNTIFLPITGYYNENKNLMTANGYYWSSTLYTDYCNNARLLQLTSDNISSSLAPRYYGYPIRPVSE
;
A
#
# COMPACT_ATOMS: atom_id res chain seq x y z
N MET A 1 48.20 45.16 35.48
CA MET A 1 47.07 44.51 34.77
C MET A 1 45.80 45.25 35.14
N LYS A 2 45.13 45.84 34.15
CA LYS A 2 44.08 46.84 34.30
C LYS A 2 42.75 46.21 34.73
N PHE A 3 42.16 46.74 35.78
CA PHE A 3 40.70 46.80 35.99
C PHE A 3 40.06 47.75 34.97
N LYS A 4 38.73 47.65 34.82
CA LYS A 4 37.75 48.53 34.11
C LYS A 4 37.16 47.86 32.86
N SER A 5 35.86 47.88 32.57
CA SER A 5 34.69 48.50 33.19
C SER A 5 33.46 47.74 32.71
N ILE A 6 32.42 47.70 33.54
CA ILE A 6 31.06 47.43 33.09
C ILE A 6 30.63 48.61 32.20
N ILE A 7 30.28 48.33 30.95
CA ILE A 7 29.49 49.23 30.12
C ILE A 7 28.14 48.54 29.92
N LEU A 8 27.17 48.99 30.72
CA LEU A 8 25.76 48.80 30.47
C LEU A 8 25.41 49.74 29.31
N LEU A 9 25.19 49.20 28.11
CA LEU A 9 24.62 49.96 27.01
C LEU A 9 23.15 49.58 26.90
N ILE A 10 22.30 50.38 27.56
CA ILE A 10 20.87 50.44 27.25
C ILE A 10 20.76 51.16 25.91
N ILE A 11 20.75 50.40 24.82
CA ILE A 11 20.25 50.91 23.55
C ILE A 11 18.73 50.82 23.61
N ALA A 12 18.11 51.97 23.44
CA ALA A 12 16.68 52.18 23.36
C ALA A 12 16.02 51.15 22.44
N LEU A 13 14.85 50.68 22.87
CA LEU A 13 13.95 49.84 22.09
C LEU A 13 13.71 50.44 20.70
N ILE A 14 14.38 49.89 19.70
CA ILE A 14 13.70 49.58 18.45
C ILE A 14 13.25 48.14 18.64
N SER A 15 11.96 47.93 18.85
CA SER A 15 11.37 46.60 18.80
C SER A 15 11.49 46.07 17.37
N VAL A 16 12.69 45.66 16.96
CA VAL A 16 12.77 44.58 15.99
C VAL A 16 12.26 43.40 16.80
N LYS A 17 11.02 42.97 16.54
CA LYS A 17 10.60 41.63 16.93
C LYS A 17 11.63 40.70 16.30
N THR A 18 12.70 40.36 17.02
CA THR A 18 13.50 39.18 16.71
C THR A 18 12.55 38.04 16.99
N ILE A 19 11.78 37.67 15.96
CA ILE A 19 11.11 36.39 15.91
C ILE A 19 12.27 35.42 16.03
N ALA A 20 12.38 34.73 17.17
CA ALA A 20 13.36 33.68 17.33
C ALA A 20 13.07 32.67 16.21
N GLN A 21 13.86 32.69 15.14
CA GLN A 21 13.73 31.73 14.06
C GLN A 21 14.27 30.40 14.59
N ASN A 22 13.44 29.36 14.51
CA ASN A 22 13.86 28.03 14.87
C ASN A 22 14.84 27.55 13.79
N LYS A 23 16.04 27.15 14.18
CA LYS A 23 17.00 26.54 13.27
C LYS A 23 16.74 25.04 13.24
N VAL A 24 16.33 24.50 12.10
CA VAL A 24 16.22 23.06 11.88
C VAL A 24 17.56 22.55 11.40
N GLU A 25 18.06 21.50 12.04
CA GLU A 25 19.28 20.80 11.65
C GLU A 25 18.99 19.30 11.55
N ILE A 26 19.37 18.68 10.44
CA ILE A 26 19.25 17.23 10.24
C ILE A 26 20.64 16.63 10.16
N TYR A 27 20.92 15.68 11.04
CA TYR A 27 22.18 14.96 11.09
C TYR A 27 22.01 13.52 10.61
N LYS A 28 22.97 12.99 9.84
CA LYS A 28 23.04 11.60 9.42
C LYS A 28 24.41 11.02 9.80
N GLY A 29 24.42 10.02 10.68
CA GLY A 29 25.68 9.42 11.15
C GLY A 29 26.59 10.39 11.93
N GLY A 30 26.01 11.41 12.56
CA GLY A 30 26.76 12.48 13.25
C GLY A 30 27.17 13.66 12.38
N GLU A 31 26.98 13.59 11.05
CA GLU A 31 27.28 14.69 10.12
C GLU A 31 26.03 15.53 9.83
N LEU A 32 26.17 16.86 9.84
CA LEU A 32 25.10 17.78 9.46
C LEU A 32 24.86 17.71 7.94
N ILE A 33 23.66 17.31 7.53
CA ILE A 33 23.30 17.18 6.11
C ILE A 33 22.32 18.24 5.61
N TYR A 34 21.62 18.91 6.52
CA TYR A 34 20.68 19.99 6.20
C TYR A 34 20.57 20.95 7.37
N SER A 35 20.50 22.24 7.08
CA SER A 35 20.32 23.30 8.07
C SER A 35 19.54 24.45 7.47
N GLU A 36 18.43 24.84 8.09
CA GLU A 36 17.62 25.98 7.62
C GLU A 36 16.96 26.71 8.79
N TYR A 37 16.82 28.03 8.66
CA TYR A 37 16.03 28.84 9.59
C TYR A 37 14.57 28.86 9.14
N ILE A 38 13.67 28.44 10.02
CA ILE A 38 12.24 28.36 9.74
C ILE A 38 11.50 29.21 10.78
N SER A 39 10.56 30.04 10.32
CA SER A 39 9.77 30.91 11.20
C SER A 39 8.82 30.11 12.10
N GLU A 40 8.24 29.04 11.57
CA GLU A 40 7.31 28.15 12.28
C GLU A 40 7.33 26.77 11.63
N ILE A 41 7.28 25.71 12.43
CA ILE A 41 7.21 24.33 11.95
C ILE A 41 5.82 23.82 12.27
N ASP A 42 5.03 23.56 11.23
CA ASP A 42 3.74 22.88 11.37
C ASP A 42 3.96 21.37 11.62
N SER A 43 4.69 20.70 10.72
CA SER A 43 4.94 19.27 10.84
C SER A 43 6.23 18.82 10.15
N ILE A 44 6.86 17.79 10.70
CA ILE A 44 8.01 17.07 10.10
C ILE A 44 7.55 15.64 9.79
N LYS A 45 7.66 15.21 8.54
CA LYS A 45 7.28 13.86 8.09
C LYS A 45 8.50 13.06 7.69
N LEU A 46 8.79 12.00 8.43
CA LEU A 46 9.81 11.02 8.08
C LEU A 46 9.18 9.92 7.23
N LYS A 47 9.65 9.75 5.99
CA LYS A 47 9.24 8.64 5.13
C LYS A 47 10.22 7.48 5.30
N ARG A 48 9.74 6.38 5.85
CA ARG A 48 10.48 5.11 5.83
C ARG A 48 10.16 4.40 4.52
N SER A 49 11.18 3.80 3.89
CA SER A 49 11.02 3.06 2.65
C SER A 49 11.82 1.77 2.65
N ILE A 50 11.33 0.79 1.91
CA ILE A 50 12.00 -0.47 1.57
C ILE A 50 12.13 -0.49 0.06
N ASN A 51 13.35 -0.66 -0.44
CA ASN A 51 13.66 -0.63 -1.87
C ASN A 51 13.04 0.57 -2.64
N GLY A 52 13.04 1.76 -2.03
CA GLY A 52 12.48 2.98 -2.62
C GLY A 52 10.97 3.18 -2.44
N HIS A 53 10.25 2.22 -1.86
CA HIS A 53 8.80 2.31 -1.66
C HIS A 53 8.45 2.59 -0.20
N ALA A 54 7.60 3.59 0.04
CA ALA A 54 7.21 3.98 1.39
C ALA A 54 6.23 2.98 2.03
N TYR A 55 6.36 2.80 3.35
CA TYR A 55 5.51 1.91 4.12
C TYR A 55 5.02 2.56 5.42
N VAL A 56 3.95 2.00 5.96
CA VAL A 56 3.42 2.28 7.30
C VAL A 56 3.37 0.98 8.08
N ASP A 57 3.96 1.01 9.28
CA ASP A 57 3.82 -0.04 10.26
C ASP A 57 2.55 0.21 11.09
N LEU A 58 1.52 -0.60 10.88
CA LEU A 58 0.25 -0.52 11.60
C LEU A 58 0.28 -1.29 12.93
N GLY A 59 1.44 -1.82 13.35
CA GLY A 59 1.56 -2.72 14.50
C GLY A 59 0.92 -4.10 14.26
N LEU A 60 0.64 -4.43 12.99
CA LEU A 60 0.13 -5.73 12.55
C LEU A 60 1.30 -6.69 12.27
N SER A 61 1.02 -7.87 11.72
CA SER A 61 2.05 -8.86 11.36
C SER A 61 3.03 -8.37 10.29
N VAL A 62 2.60 -7.45 9.41
CA VAL A 62 3.40 -6.93 8.29
C VAL A 62 3.30 -5.41 8.17
N LYS A 63 4.29 -4.82 7.50
CA LYS A 63 4.31 -3.42 7.09
C LYS A 63 3.52 -3.26 5.80
N TRP A 64 2.63 -2.27 5.75
CA TRP A 64 1.77 -2.01 4.60
C TRP A 64 2.34 -0.88 3.73
N ALA A 65 2.36 -1.09 2.41
CA ALA A 65 2.76 -0.04 1.48
C ALA A 65 1.82 1.17 1.53
N THR A 66 2.36 2.38 1.31
CA THR A 66 1.53 3.58 1.23
C THR A 66 0.80 3.73 -0.10
N CYS A 67 1.21 3.00 -1.14
CA CYS A 67 0.61 3.07 -2.49
C CYS A 67 0.34 1.66 -3.05
N ASN A 68 -0.53 1.57 -4.06
CA ASN A 68 -0.68 0.36 -4.87
C ASN A 68 0.53 0.19 -5.80
N VAL A 69 0.75 -1.03 -6.29
CA VAL A 69 1.72 -1.26 -7.37
C VAL A 69 1.35 -0.38 -8.58
N GLY A 70 2.32 0.36 -9.12
CA GLY A 70 2.12 1.29 -10.24
C GLY A 70 1.59 2.68 -9.86
N ALA A 71 1.25 2.92 -8.59
CA ALA A 71 0.83 4.23 -8.09
C ALA A 71 2.02 5.03 -7.50
N THR A 72 2.00 6.34 -7.69
CA THR A 72 2.97 7.29 -7.13
C THR A 72 2.44 8.04 -5.91
N SER A 73 1.12 8.02 -5.68
CA SER A 73 0.47 8.56 -4.49
C SER A 73 -0.51 7.54 -3.86
N PRO A 74 -0.85 7.68 -2.57
CA PRO A 74 -1.80 6.77 -1.91
C PRO A 74 -3.20 6.73 -2.54
N GLU A 75 -3.63 7.84 -3.16
CA GLU A 75 -4.94 8.02 -3.78
C GLU A 75 -5.02 7.44 -5.19
N GLU A 76 -3.89 7.27 -5.88
CA GLU A 76 -3.87 6.65 -7.20
C GLU A 76 -4.20 5.16 -7.12
N VAL A 77 -5.06 4.71 -8.04
CA VAL A 77 -5.52 3.31 -8.09
C VAL A 77 -4.41 2.32 -8.44
N GLY A 78 -3.37 2.78 -9.13
CA GLY A 78 -2.26 1.95 -9.59
C GLY A 78 -2.62 1.08 -10.80
N GLU A 79 -1.80 0.06 -11.01
CA GLU A 79 -1.95 -0.91 -12.09
C GLU A 79 -2.83 -2.09 -11.65
N TYR A 80 -3.42 -2.77 -12.64
CA TYR A 80 -4.30 -3.92 -12.44
C TYR A 80 -3.60 -5.19 -12.93
N PHE A 81 -3.65 -6.26 -12.15
CA PHE A 81 -2.97 -7.50 -12.47
C PHE A 81 -3.95 -8.66 -12.42
N ALA A 82 -3.86 -9.57 -13.40
CA ALA A 82 -4.44 -10.88 -13.24
C ALA A 82 -3.65 -11.63 -12.15
N TRP A 83 -4.32 -12.46 -11.36
CA TRP A 83 -3.67 -13.14 -10.24
C TRP A 83 -2.56 -14.07 -10.74
N GLY A 84 -1.35 -13.92 -10.20
CA GLY A 84 -0.17 -14.68 -10.67
C GLY A 84 0.46 -14.15 -11.96
N GLU A 85 -0.02 -13.03 -12.52
CA GLU A 85 0.66 -12.31 -13.60
C GLU A 85 1.34 -11.06 -13.06
N THR A 86 2.53 -10.76 -13.58
CA THR A 86 3.40 -9.70 -13.06
C THR A 86 3.43 -8.45 -13.92
N VAL A 87 2.69 -8.46 -15.03
CA VAL A 87 2.57 -7.36 -16.01
C VAL A 87 1.09 -7.10 -16.24
N SER A 88 0.68 -5.83 -16.21
CA SER A 88 -0.69 -5.43 -16.52
C SER A 88 -1.00 -5.62 -18.01
N LYS A 89 -2.29 -5.64 -18.36
CA LYS A 89 -2.73 -5.87 -19.74
C LYS A 89 -4.00 -5.10 -20.04
N SER A 90 -4.32 -4.96 -21.32
CA SER A 90 -5.52 -4.26 -21.79
C SER A 90 -6.75 -5.16 -21.94
N TRP A 91 -6.56 -6.49 -21.90
CA TRP A 91 -7.62 -7.48 -22.07
C TRP A 91 -7.50 -8.60 -21.04
N TYR A 92 -8.43 -8.63 -20.10
CA TYR A 92 -8.52 -9.62 -19.03
C TYR A 92 -9.58 -10.66 -19.37
N ASP A 93 -9.13 -11.81 -19.88
CA ASP A 93 -9.99 -12.94 -20.21
C ASP A 93 -9.23 -14.26 -19.98
N TRP A 94 -9.95 -15.39 -19.92
CA TRP A 94 -9.32 -16.70 -19.85
C TRP A 94 -8.37 -16.97 -21.01
N THR A 95 -8.68 -16.52 -22.22
CA THR A 95 -7.83 -16.72 -23.41
C THR A 95 -6.50 -15.98 -23.35
N THR A 96 -6.40 -14.94 -22.52
CA THR A 96 -5.16 -14.16 -22.31
C THR A 96 -4.55 -14.38 -20.93
N TYR A 97 -5.10 -15.30 -20.14
CA TYR A 97 -4.58 -15.62 -18.80
C TYR A 97 -3.45 -16.63 -18.88
N LYS A 98 -2.25 -16.25 -18.42
CA LYS A 98 -1.01 -17.03 -18.61
C LYS A 98 -1.01 -18.38 -17.89
N LEU A 99 -1.75 -18.50 -16.79
CA LEU A 99 -1.74 -19.69 -15.94
C LEU A 99 -2.88 -20.68 -16.28
N CYS A 100 -3.45 -20.61 -17.49
CA CYS A 100 -4.35 -21.63 -18.02
C CYS A 100 -4.21 -21.85 -19.54
N GLY A 101 -4.83 -22.91 -20.05
CA GLY A 101 -4.94 -23.23 -21.48
C GLY A 101 -6.10 -22.53 -22.19
N GLY A 102 -6.46 -21.32 -21.77
CA GLY A 102 -7.52 -20.51 -22.38
C GLY A 102 -8.93 -20.74 -21.83
N SER A 103 -9.09 -21.59 -20.80
CA SER A 103 -10.39 -21.81 -20.14
C SER A 103 -10.25 -21.91 -18.63
N ARG A 104 -11.38 -21.85 -17.93
CA ARG A 104 -11.43 -22.00 -16.47
C ARG A 104 -11.16 -23.43 -15.98
N GLU A 105 -11.22 -24.43 -16.86
CA GLU A 105 -10.97 -25.84 -16.54
C GLU A 105 -9.56 -26.33 -16.98
N THR A 106 -8.68 -25.42 -17.42
CA THR A 106 -7.36 -25.77 -17.98
C THR A 106 -6.21 -25.08 -17.24
N MET A 107 -6.31 -24.95 -15.92
CA MET A 107 -5.28 -24.34 -15.08
C MET A 107 -3.97 -25.13 -15.14
N ASN A 108 -2.86 -24.41 -15.35
CA ASN A 108 -1.53 -25.01 -15.49
C ASN A 108 -0.66 -24.81 -14.25
N LYS A 109 -1.08 -23.97 -13.30
CA LYS A 109 -0.39 -23.68 -12.03
C LYS A 109 -1.40 -23.29 -10.94
N TYR A 110 -1.06 -23.56 -9.69
CA TYR A 110 -1.86 -23.32 -8.50
C TYR A 110 -3.23 -23.99 -8.59
N CYS A 111 -3.25 -25.31 -8.54
CA CYS A 111 -4.46 -26.10 -8.68
C CYS A 111 -4.47 -27.27 -7.69
N SER A 112 -5.58 -27.41 -6.97
CA SER A 112 -5.83 -28.47 -5.99
C SER A 112 -6.95 -29.44 -6.42
N LYS A 113 -7.46 -29.31 -7.64
CA LYS A 113 -8.59 -30.10 -8.15
C LYS A 113 -8.44 -30.35 -9.64
N SER A 114 -8.36 -31.63 -10.03
CA SER A 114 -8.16 -32.06 -11.43
C SER A 114 -9.26 -31.59 -12.38
N SER A 115 -10.47 -31.32 -11.88
CA SER A 115 -11.55 -30.72 -12.67
C SER A 115 -11.25 -29.31 -13.18
N PHE A 116 -10.22 -28.65 -12.64
CA PHE A 116 -9.80 -27.32 -13.05
C PHE A 116 -8.47 -27.30 -13.80
N GLY A 117 -7.73 -28.41 -13.90
CA GLY A 117 -6.43 -28.46 -14.58
C GLY A 117 -5.39 -29.36 -13.92
N THR A 118 -4.11 -29.08 -14.16
CA THR A 118 -2.98 -29.87 -13.62
C THR A 118 -2.75 -29.54 -12.16
N ILE A 119 -2.88 -30.55 -11.28
CA ILE A 119 -2.71 -30.40 -9.83
C ILE A 119 -1.23 -30.20 -9.47
N ASP A 120 -0.96 -29.17 -8.68
CA ASP A 120 0.32 -28.91 -8.01
C ASP A 120 0.18 -28.62 -6.51
N ASP A 121 -1.06 -28.57 -6.00
CA ASP A 121 -1.45 -28.28 -4.62
C ASP A 121 -0.86 -26.98 -4.01
N LYS A 122 -0.35 -26.08 -4.85
CA LYS A 122 0.15 -24.78 -4.39
C LYS A 122 -1.02 -23.85 -4.12
N THR A 123 -1.06 -23.29 -2.91
CA THR A 123 -2.14 -22.40 -2.44
C THR A 123 -1.72 -20.95 -2.24
N GLN A 124 -0.43 -20.65 -2.37
CA GLN A 124 0.14 -19.31 -2.31
C GLN A 124 0.96 -19.06 -3.58
N LEU A 125 0.99 -17.81 -4.03
CA LEU A 125 1.89 -17.42 -5.13
C LEU A 125 3.35 -17.68 -4.77
N ASP A 126 4.07 -18.28 -5.72
CA ASP A 126 5.52 -18.21 -5.75
C ASP A 126 5.94 -16.75 -6.00
N LEU A 127 7.09 -16.35 -5.46
CA LEU A 127 7.60 -14.98 -5.59
C LEU A 127 7.83 -14.53 -7.05
N GLU A 128 8.01 -15.47 -7.98
CA GLU A 128 8.16 -15.20 -9.42
C GLU A 128 6.84 -14.78 -10.10
N ASP A 129 5.70 -15.15 -9.52
CA ASP A 129 4.36 -14.82 -10.01
C ASP A 129 3.69 -13.69 -9.20
N ASP A 130 4.38 -13.16 -8.20
CA ASP A 130 3.89 -12.07 -7.36
C ASP A 130 4.23 -10.72 -8.00
N ALA A 131 3.21 -10.02 -8.50
CA ALA A 131 3.42 -8.74 -9.18
C ALA A 131 4.04 -7.67 -8.28
N ALA A 132 3.73 -7.65 -6.97
CA ALA A 132 4.38 -6.69 -6.07
C ALA A 132 5.86 -7.01 -5.93
N ARG A 133 6.22 -8.28 -5.79
CA ARG A 133 7.62 -8.72 -5.72
C ARG A 133 8.41 -8.39 -6.98
N ILE A 134 7.84 -8.69 -8.16
CA ILE A 134 8.53 -8.48 -9.43
C ILE A 134 8.66 -6.99 -9.76
N ASN A 135 7.64 -6.18 -9.49
CA ASN A 135 7.68 -4.76 -9.82
C ASN A 135 8.45 -3.92 -8.79
N TRP A 136 8.42 -4.28 -7.50
CA TRP A 136 9.02 -3.47 -6.42
C TRP A 136 10.28 -4.09 -5.79
N GLY A 137 10.63 -5.35 -6.06
CA GLY A 137 11.90 -5.95 -5.63
C GLY A 137 11.94 -6.43 -4.16
N GLY A 138 13.09 -6.23 -3.48
CA GLY A 138 13.43 -6.80 -2.15
C GLY A 138 12.26 -6.85 -1.17
N SER A 139 12.06 -7.91 -0.37
CA SER A 139 10.95 -8.20 0.57
C SER A 139 9.48 -7.84 0.28
N TRP A 140 9.15 -7.00 -0.70
CA TRP A 140 7.79 -6.68 -1.10
C TRP A 140 7.11 -7.89 -1.71
N ARG A 141 5.84 -8.08 -1.34
CA ARG A 141 4.96 -9.13 -1.88
C ARG A 141 3.51 -8.71 -1.76
N MET A 142 2.64 -9.44 -2.42
CA MET A 142 1.20 -9.38 -2.21
C MET A 142 0.87 -9.88 -0.79
N PRO A 143 -0.11 -9.29 -0.10
CA PRO A 143 -0.53 -9.78 1.20
C PRO A 143 -1.19 -11.15 1.09
N THR A 144 -1.06 -11.99 2.10
CA THR A 144 -1.85 -13.22 2.23
C THR A 144 -3.30 -12.88 2.61
N LYS A 145 -4.22 -13.84 2.44
CA LYS A 145 -5.59 -13.70 2.95
C LYS A 145 -5.58 -13.45 4.46
N GLU A 146 -4.70 -14.10 5.20
CA GLU A 146 -4.60 -14.00 6.66
C GLU A 146 -4.18 -12.59 7.11
N GLU A 147 -3.28 -11.94 6.37
CA GLU A 147 -2.88 -10.55 6.61
C GLU A 147 -3.99 -9.56 6.26
N GLN A 148 -4.72 -9.80 5.16
CA GLN A 148 -5.91 -9.01 4.84
C GLN A 148 -7.00 -9.18 5.91
N ASP A 149 -7.17 -10.40 6.43
CA ASP A 149 -8.06 -10.70 7.54
C ASP A 149 -7.61 -10.00 8.84
N GLU A 150 -6.31 -9.93 9.11
CA GLU A 150 -5.78 -9.15 10.24
C GLU A 150 -6.10 -7.67 10.09
N LEU A 151 -5.93 -7.09 8.90
CA LEU A 151 -6.19 -5.68 8.61
C LEU A 151 -7.67 -5.30 8.77
N ARG A 152 -8.61 -6.13 8.31
CA ARG A 152 -10.05 -5.82 8.35
C ARG A 152 -10.71 -6.07 9.71
N LYS A 153 -10.04 -6.76 10.63
CA LYS A 153 -10.60 -7.08 11.95
C LYS A 153 -10.87 -5.80 12.75
N THR A 154 -12.09 -5.65 13.25
CA THR A 154 -12.56 -4.44 13.97
C THR A 154 -11.88 -4.20 15.32
N ASN A 155 -11.24 -5.22 15.90
CA ASN A 155 -10.41 -5.07 17.09
C ASN A 155 -8.98 -4.57 16.75
N ASN A 156 -8.54 -4.67 15.50
CA ASN A 156 -7.23 -4.24 15.04
C ASN A 156 -7.26 -2.86 14.39
N CYS A 157 -8.27 -2.58 13.58
CA CYS A 157 -8.35 -1.35 12.79
C CYS A 157 -9.75 -0.73 12.78
N GLU A 158 -9.79 0.59 12.60
CA GLU A 158 -10.99 1.37 12.28
C GLU A 158 -10.93 1.82 10.82
N TRP A 159 -12.07 1.78 10.14
CA TRP A 159 -12.17 2.10 8.72
C TRP A 159 -13.14 3.27 8.53
N PHE A 160 -12.67 4.33 7.89
CA PHE A 160 -13.45 5.55 7.66
C PHE A 160 -13.50 5.85 6.17
N LEU A 161 -14.71 5.90 5.59
CA LEU A 161 -14.88 6.37 4.23
C LEU A 161 -14.54 7.86 4.16
N GLN A 162 -13.62 8.22 3.26
CA GLN A 162 -13.18 9.60 3.06
C GLN A 162 -12.87 9.85 1.59
N THR A 163 -13.06 11.11 1.17
CA THR A 163 -12.57 11.59 -0.13
C THR A 163 -11.35 12.47 0.10
N ILE A 164 -10.21 12.08 -0.49
CA ILE A 164 -8.94 12.81 -0.45
C ILE A 164 -8.59 13.19 -1.88
N ASN A 165 -8.35 14.48 -2.14
CA ASN A 165 -8.00 14.98 -3.48
C ASN A 165 -8.96 14.53 -4.60
N GLY A 166 -10.27 14.44 -4.28
CA GLY A 166 -11.30 14.00 -5.21
C GLY A 166 -11.43 12.47 -5.38
N VAL A 167 -10.60 11.67 -4.72
CA VAL A 167 -10.66 10.21 -4.76
C VAL A 167 -11.30 9.67 -3.49
N SER A 168 -12.39 8.91 -3.63
CA SER A 168 -13.03 8.21 -2.52
C SER A 168 -12.28 6.94 -2.15
N GLY A 169 -12.18 6.65 -0.87
CA GLY A 169 -11.51 5.48 -0.33
C GLY A 169 -11.65 5.39 1.18
N TYR A 170 -10.92 4.47 1.79
CA TYR A 170 -10.96 4.25 3.23
C TYR A 170 -9.64 4.65 3.88
N ILE A 171 -9.71 5.49 4.92
CA ILE A 171 -8.64 5.57 5.90
C ILE A 171 -8.75 4.35 6.81
N VAL A 172 -7.67 3.57 6.87
CA VAL A 172 -7.51 2.46 7.81
C VAL A 172 -6.62 2.93 8.94
N LYS A 173 -7.18 3.06 10.15
CA LYS A 173 -6.46 3.49 11.34
C LYS A 173 -6.22 2.30 12.27
N SER A 174 -4.96 2.04 12.58
CA SER A 174 -4.60 1.02 13.56
C SER A 174 -5.04 1.42 14.96
N LYS A 175 -5.71 0.50 15.67
CA LYS A 175 -6.00 0.63 17.10
C LYS A 175 -4.77 0.32 17.97
N LYS A 176 -3.75 -0.34 17.42
CA LYS A 176 -2.54 -0.71 18.17
C LYS A 176 -1.57 0.46 18.34
N ASN A 177 -1.41 1.30 17.33
CA ASN A 177 -0.46 2.42 17.38
C ASN A 177 -0.97 3.75 16.78
N GLY A 178 -2.22 3.81 16.29
CA GLY A 178 -2.80 5.02 15.72
C GLY A 178 -2.35 5.38 14.31
N ASN A 179 -1.40 4.64 13.72
CA ASN A 179 -0.94 4.87 12.36
C ASN A 179 -2.03 4.59 11.33
N THR A 180 -1.93 5.24 10.17
CA THR A 180 -2.95 5.19 9.12
C THR A 180 -2.39 4.88 7.75
N ILE A 181 -3.19 4.19 6.93
CA ILE A 181 -3.03 4.09 5.47
C ILE A 181 -4.33 4.51 4.79
N PHE A 182 -4.26 4.93 3.53
CA PHE A 182 -5.43 5.17 2.69
C PHE A 182 -5.51 4.12 1.59
N LEU A 183 -6.69 3.52 1.42
CA LEU A 183 -7.00 2.55 0.38
C LEU A 183 -8.10 3.12 -0.53
N PRO A 184 -7.78 3.52 -1.78
CA PRO A 184 -8.78 4.05 -2.69
C PRO A 184 -9.85 2.99 -3.04
N ILE A 185 -11.03 3.46 -3.42
CA ILE A 185 -12.00 2.65 -4.16
C ILE A 185 -11.47 2.50 -5.59
N THR A 186 -11.25 1.27 -6.02
CA THR A 186 -10.45 0.96 -7.21
C THR A 186 -11.25 0.34 -8.35
N GLY A 187 -12.43 -0.24 -8.10
CA GLY A 187 -13.08 -1.08 -9.11
C GLY A 187 -12.19 -2.24 -9.56
N TYR A 188 -12.41 -2.71 -10.78
CA TYR A 188 -11.63 -3.81 -11.36
C TYR A 188 -11.74 -3.85 -12.88
N TYR A 189 -10.85 -4.59 -13.52
CA TYR A 189 -10.91 -4.88 -14.95
C TYR A 189 -11.47 -6.27 -15.23
N ASN A 190 -12.39 -6.32 -16.18
CA ASN A 190 -12.87 -7.53 -16.82
C ASN A 190 -12.95 -7.25 -18.33
N GLU A 191 -12.39 -8.12 -19.17
CA GLU A 191 -12.20 -7.87 -20.61
C GLU A 191 -11.37 -6.58 -20.80
N ASN A 192 -11.85 -5.64 -21.64
CA ASN A 192 -11.30 -4.29 -21.80
C ASN A 192 -12.05 -3.23 -20.96
N LYS A 193 -12.93 -3.64 -20.05
CA LYS A 193 -13.77 -2.70 -19.30
C LYS A 193 -13.14 -2.44 -17.94
N ASN A 194 -12.75 -1.19 -17.72
CA ASN A 194 -12.55 -0.69 -16.36
C ASN A 194 -13.93 -0.50 -15.73
N LEU A 195 -14.31 -1.44 -14.86
CA LEU A 195 -15.55 -1.36 -14.12
C LEU A 195 -15.29 -0.52 -12.86
N MET A 196 -15.34 0.80 -13.04
CA MET A 196 -15.35 1.76 -11.94
C MET A 196 -16.64 1.56 -11.15
N THR A 197 -16.51 0.93 -9.98
CA THR A 197 -17.61 0.72 -9.04
C THR A 197 -17.44 1.64 -7.83
N ALA A 198 -18.45 1.71 -6.97
CA ALA A 198 -18.31 2.33 -5.64
C ALA A 198 -17.53 1.45 -4.63
N ASN A 199 -16.87 0.38 -5.11
CA ASN A 199 -16.18 -0.61 -4.28
C ASN A 199 -14.68 -0.69 -4.58
N GLY A 200 -13.88 -0.92 -3.53
CA GLY A 200 -12.46 -1.22 -3.63
C GLY A 200 -12.20 -2.72 -3.62
N TYR A 201 -11.18 -3.15 -4.35
CA TYR A 201 -10.78 -4.55 -4.44
C TYR A 201 -9.26 -4.66 -4.47
N TYR A 202 -8.72 -5.64 -3.74
CA TYR A 202 -7.27 -5.85 -3.62
C TYR A 202 -6.93 -7.33 -3.58
N TRP A 203 -6.13 -7.80 -4.54
CA TRP A 203 -5.69 -9.19 -4.54
C TRP A 203 -4.92 -9.57 -3.28
N SER A 204 -5.11 -10.81 -2.83
CA SER A 204 -4.18 -11.51 -1.94
C SER A 204 -3.39 -12.56 -2.70
N SER A 205 -2.25 -12.99 -2.18
CA SER A 205 -1.43 -14.07 -2.73
C SER A 205 -2.07 -15.46 -2.59
N THR A 206 -3.27 -15.56 -2.00
CA THR A 206 -3.88 -16.82 -1.57
C THR A 206 -4.92 -17.33 -2.57
N LEU A 207 -4.77 -18.58 -2.98
CA LEU A 207 -5.69 -19.30 -3.85
C LEU A 207 -7.03 -19.58 -3.15
N TYR A 208 -8.13 -19.65 -3.91
CA TYR A 208 -9.35 -20.29 -3.42
C TYR A 208 -9.37 -21.77 -3.82
N THR A 209 -9.16 -22.67 -2.86
CA THR A 209 -8.95 -24.11 -3.11
C THR A 209 -10.20 -24.86 -3.58
N ASP A 210 -11.41 -24.38 -3.28
CA ASP A 210 -12.63 -25.04 -3.76
C ASP A 210 -12.84 -24.85 -5.27
N TYR A 211 -12.39 -23.72 -5.80
CA TYR A 211 -12.49 -23.34 -7.20
C TYR A 211 -11.16 -22.72 -7.61
N CYS A 212 -10.20 -23.55 -8.02
CA CYS A 212 -8.83 -23.11 -8.27
C CYS A 212 -8.73 -22.04 -9.37
N ASN A 213 -9.75 -21.88 -10.20
CA ASN A 213 -9.88 -20.76 -11.13
C ASN A 213 -10.23 -19.42 -10.45
N ASN A 214 -10.29 -19.35 -9.13
CA ASN A 214 -10.49 -18.14 -8.34
C ASN A 214 -9.36 -17.93 -7.33
N ALA A 215 -9.15 -16.69 -6.93
CA ALA A 215 -8.25 -16.31 -5.84
C ALA A 215 -8.96 -15.43 -4.81
N ARG A 216 -8.36 -15.29 -3.63
CA ARG A 216 -8.88 -14.50 -2.52
C ARG A 216 -8.51 -13.03 -2.67
N LEU A 217 -9.43 -12.15 -2.30
CA LEU A 217 -9.23 -10.71 -2.30
C LEU A 217 -9.89 -10.05 -1.10
N LEU A 218 -9.46 -8.83 -0.80
CA LEU A 218 -10.12 -7.91 0.12
C LEU A 218 -11.10 -7.05 -0.68
N GLN A 219 -12.35 -7.01 -0.23
CA GLN A 219 -13.41 -6.19 -0.82
C GLN A 219 -13.80 -5.07 0.15
N LEU A 220 -13.83 -3.84 -0.35
CA LEU A 220 -14.26 -2.65 0.36
C LEU A 220 -15.59 -2.19 -0.25
N THR A 221 -16.69 -2.25 0.50
CA THR A 221 -17.97 -1.66 0.10
C THR A 221 -18.42 -0.63 1.11
N SER A 222 -19.40 0.21 0.75
CA SER A 222 -20.03 1.17 1.67
C SER A 222 -20.49 0.52 2.98
N ASP A 223 -20.92 -0.73 2.90
CA ASP A 223 -21.58 -1.43 4.00
C ASP A 223 -20.60 -2.29 4.82
N ASN A 224 -19.55 -2.84 4.19
CA ASN A 224 -18.67 -3.80 4.85
C ASN A 224 -17.27 -3.89 4.21
N ILE A 225 -16.29 -4.26 5.04
CA ILE A 225 -14.95 -4.65 4.63
C ILE A 225 -14.80 -6.16 4.82
N SER A 226 -14.77 -6.90 3.71
CA SER A 226 -14.91 -8.35 3.72
C SER A 226 -13.82 -9.08 2.94
N SER A 227 -13.60 -10.35 3.30
CA SER A 227 -12.88 -11.28 2.42
C SER A 227 -13.84 -11.75 1.32
N SER A 228 -13.37 -11.74 0.08
CA SER A 228 -14.12 -12.17 -1.09
C SER A 228 -13.22 -13.01 -2.01
N LEU A 229 -13.72 -13.33 -3.20
CA LEU A 229 -13.01 -14.09 -4.22
C LEU A 229 -13.44 -13.63 -5.61
N ALA A 230 -12.57 -13.84 -6.59
CA ALA A 230 -12.88 -13.55 -7.99
C ALA A 230 -12.10 -14.48 -8.94
N PRO A 231 -12.53 -14.59 -10.21
CA PRO A 231 -11.79 -15.29 -11.25
C PRO A 231 -10.37 -14.74 -11.38
N ARG A 232 -9.39 -15.64 -11.48
CA ARG A 232 -7.96 -15.25 -11.48
C ARG A 232 -7.56 -14.37 -12.67
N TYR A 233 -8.31 -14.43 -13.77
CA TYR A 233 -8.03 -13.59 -14.94
C TYR A 233 -8.44 -12.13 -14.76
N TYR A 234 -9.28 -11.79 -13.78
CA TYR A 234 -9.69 -10.39 -13.55
C TYR A 234 -8.50 -9.54 -13.12
N GLY A 235 -8.47 -8.32 -13.62
CA GLY A 235 -7.47 -7.33 -13.24
C GLY A 235 -7.90 -6.64 -11.95
N TYR A 236 -7.12 -6.83 -10.88
CA TYR A 236 -7.29 -6.08 -9.63
C TYR A 236 -5.98 -5.43 -9.19
N PRO A 237 -6.07 -4.30 -8.46
CA PRO A 237 -4.91 -3.69 -7.85
C PRO A 237 -4.32 -4.55 -6.73
N ILE A 238 -3.07 -4.25 -6.40
CA ILE A 238 -2.34 -4.88 -5.31
C ILE A 238 -1.83 -3.77 -4.39
N ARG A 239 -2.10 -3.92 -3.08
CA ARG A 239 -1.51 -3.13 -2.01
C ARG A 239 -0.40 -3.96 -1.37
N PRO A 240 0.89 -3.71 -1.69
CA PRO A 240 1.98 -4.56 -1.22
C PRO A 240 2.18 -4.53 0.30
N VAL A 241 2.79 -5.60 0.81
CA VAL A 241 3.27 -5.71 2.18
C VAL A 241 4.71 -6.19 2.22
N SER A 242 5.38 -5.96 3.34
CA SER A 242 6.72 -6.46 3.63
C SER A 242 6.82 -6.87 5.11
N GLU A 243 7.69 -7.84 5.38
CA GLU A 243 8.11 -8.22 6.74
C GLU A 243 8.69 -7.05 7.53
#